data_AF-A0A1H8N2S2-F1
#
_entry.id   AF-A0A1H8N2S2-F1
#
_cell.length_a   1.000
_cell.length_b   1.000
_cell.length_c   1.000
_cell.angle_alpha   90.00
_cell.angle_beta   90.00
_cell.angle_gamma   90.00
#
_symmetry.space_group_name_H-M   'P 1'
#
loop_
_entity.id
_entity.type
_entity.pdbx_description
1 polymer ?
#
loop_
_entity_poly.entity_id
_entity_poly.type
_entity_poly.pdbx_seq_one_letter_code
_entity_poly.pdbx_strand_id
1 'polypeptide(L)'
;MQRSAQYFPFTQRICRDASAATRVQIIEMLWTVAYSDGALDPDEDALIRQVAGLIKVSDWERGAARKRALEKLEATTEPAGPALLHAPLTC
;
A
#
# COMPACT_ATOMS: atom_id res chain seq x y z
N MET A 1 2.81 7.04 31.66
CA MET A 1 1.63 6.46 30.98
C MET A 1 1.58 7.01 29.56
N GLN A 2 2.13 6.27 28.58
CA GLN A 2 2.15 6.66 27.17
C GLN A 2 0.72 6.51 26.61
N ARG A 3 0.11 7.59 26.07
CA ARG A 3 -1.21 7.54 25.44
C ARG A 3 -1.12 6.98 24.03
N SER A 4 -1.18 5.65 23.88
CA SER A 4 -1.09 4.95 22.59
C SER A 4 -2.42 4.83 21.83
N ALA A 5 -3.35 5.79 21.90
CA ALA A 5 -4.74 5.56 21.47
C ALA A 5 -5.42 6.69 20.68
N GLN A 6 -4.72 7.41 19.79
CA GLN A 6 -5.38 8.44 18.96
C GLN A 6 -5.22 8.28 17.43
N TYR A 7 -4.95 7.07 16.93
CA TYR A 7 -5.09 6.81 15.49
C TYR A 7 -6.55 6.51 15.08
N PHE A 8 -7.41 6.09 16.02
CA PHE A 8 -8.80 5.71 15.74
C PHE A 8 -9.73 6.84 15.22
N PRO A 9 -9.68 8.10 15.70
CA PRO A 9 -10.60 9.13 15.23
C PRO A 9 -10.32 9.56 13.78
N PHE A 10 -9.05 9.60 13.39
CA PHE A 10 -8.65 10.02 12.06
C PHE A 10 -9.05 8.99 11.00
N THR A 11 -8.82 7.71 11.27
CA THR A 11 -9.21 6.64 10.34
C THR A 11 -10.73 6.51 10.24
N GLN A 12 -11.48 6.66 11.34
CA GLN A 12 -12.95 6.65 11.29
C GLN A 12 -13.54 7.81 10.49
N ARG A 13 -12.93 9.01 10.56
CA ARG A 13 -13.40 10.17 9.79
C ARG A 13 -13.23 9.94 8.29
N ILE A 14 -12.09 9.38 7.89
CA ILE A 14 -11.84 8.97 6.50
C ILE A 14 -12.88 7.93 6.07
N CYS A 15 -13.17 6.93 6.91
CA CYS A 15 -14.18 5.91 6.57
C CYS A 15 -15.60 6.47 6.44
N ARG A 16 -15.97 7.43 7.28
CA ARG A 16 -17.32 8.01 7.31
C ARG A 16 -17.57 8.98 6.16
N ASP A 17 -16.55 9.76 5.81
CA ASP A 17 -16.68 10.84 4.84
C ASP A 17 -16.25 10.39 3.42
N ALA A 18 -15.61 9.22 3.27
CA ALA A 18 -15.16 8.70 1.96
C ALA A 18 -16.18 7.77 1.28
N SER A 19 -16.35 7.97 -0.04
CA SER A 19 -17.14 7.07 -0.89
C SER A 19 -16.55 5.66 -0.98
N ALA A 20 -17.34 4.67 -1.39
CA ALA A 20 -16.83 3.32 -1.65
C ALA A 20 -15.64 3.32 -2.63
N ALA A 21 -15.75 4.07 -3.72
CA ALA A 21 -14.67 4.20 -4.70
C ALA A 21 -13.39 4.77 -4.09
N THR A 22 -13.49 5.79 -3.24
CA THR A 22 -12.35 6.39 -2.54
C THR A 22 -11.68 5.38 -1.61
N ARG A 23 -12.46 4.57 -0.90
CA ARG A 23 -11.94 3.53 0.00
C ARG A 23 -11.17 2.45 -0.78
N VAL A 24 -11.65 2.07 -1.95
CA VAL A 24 -10.94 1.16 -2.86
C VAL A 24 -9.66 1.79 -3.42
N GLN A 25 -9.67 3.09 -3.77
CA GLN A 25 -8.48 3.80 -4.21
C GLN A 25 -7.38 3.86 -3.13
N ILE A 26 -7.74 4.02 -1.87
CA ILE A 26 -6.78 3.98 -0.75
C ILE A 26 -6.09 2.61 -0.70
N ILE A 27 -6.85 1.52 -0.83
CA ILE A 27 -6.28 0.16 -0.86
C ILE A 27 -5.36 -0.02 -2.07
N GLU A 28 -5.74 0.50 -3.23
CA GLU A 28 -4.91 0.46 -4.44
C GLU A 28 -3.58 1.18 -4.23
N MET A 29 -3.59 2.37 -3.62
CA MET A 29 -2.36 3.10 -3.29
C MET A 29 -1.47 2.33 -2.30
N LEU A 30 -2.06 1.69 -1.30
CA LEU A 30 -1.31 0.86 -0.34
C LEU A 30 -0.65 -0.33 -1.04
N TRP A 31 -1.33 -0.97 -2.00
CA TRP A 31 -0.72 -2.00 -2.82
C TRP A 31 0.44 -1.48 -3.66
N THR A 32 0.32 -0.31 -4.29
CA THR A 32 1.42 0.27 -5.06
C THR A 32 2.68 0.50 -4.21
N VAL A 33 2.51 0.90 -2.94
CA VAL A 33 3.63 1.08 -2.01
C VAL A 33 4.23 -0.27 -1.59
N ALA A 34 3.39 -1.23 -1.20
CA ALA A 34 3.84 -2.57 -0.78
C ALA A 34 4.52 -3.37 -1.90
N TYR A 35 4.31 -3.00 -3.17
CA TYR A 35 4.98 -3.63 -4.31
C TYR A 35 6.16 -2.82 -4.87
N SER A 36 6.49 -1.67 -4.27
CA SER A 36 7.47 -0.74 -4.83
C SER A 36 8.92 -1.24 -4.77
N ASP A 37 9.23 -2.17 -3.87
CA ASP A 37 10.53 -2.84 -3.76
C ASP A 37 10.62 -4.15 -4.57
N GLY A 38 9.52 -4.52 -5.25
CA GLY A 38 9.43 -5.71 -6.10
C GLY A 38 9.12 -7.01 -5.36
N ALA A 39 8.92 -7.01 -4.04
CA ALA A 39 8.58 -8.20 -3.26
C ALA A 39 7.50 -7.89 -2.22
N LEU A 40 6.46 -8.72 -2.15
CA LEU A 40 5.43 -8.58 -1.11
C LEU A 40 5.77 -9.44 0.10
N ASP A 41 5.91 -8.82 1.28
CA ASP A 41 6.06 -9.54 2.55
C ASP A 41 4.68 -9.99 3.10
N PRO A 42 4.56 -11.21 3.68
CA PRO A 42 3.39 -11.62 4.44
C PRO A 42 2.87 -10.59 5.46
N ASP A 43 3.75 -9.83 6.12
CA ASP A 43 3.38 -8.82 7.10
C ASP A 43 2.68 -7.61 6.45
N GLU A 44 3.07 -7.23 5.24
CA GLU A 44 2.44 -6.15 4.49
C GLU A 44 1.05 -6.54 3.99
N ASP A 45 0.91 -7.77 3.49
CA ASP A 45 -0.39 -8.31 3.12
C ASP A 45 -1.34 -8.40 4.33
N ALA A 46 -0.83 -8.85 5.48
CA ALA A 46 -1.59 -8.86 6.72
C ALA A 46 -2.04 -7.46 7.15
N LEU A 47 -1.14 -6.46 7.04
CA LEU A 47 -1.45 -5.06 7.34
C LEU A 47 -2.54 -4.50 6.41
N ILE A 48 -2.43 -4.74 5.10
CA ILE A 48 -3.42 -4.28 4.12
C ILE A 48 -4.78 -4.92 4.38
N ARG A 49 -4.84 -6.20 4.76
CA ARG A 49 -6.09 -6.87 5.16
C ARG A 49 -6.70 -6.23 6.41
N GLN A 50 -5.90 -5.90 7.42
CA GLN A 50 -6.38 -5.22 8.62
C GLN A 50 -6.96 -3.84 8.28
N VAL A 51 -6.25 -3.06 7.47
CA VAL A 51 -6.71 -1.74 7.01
C VAL A 51 -8.00 -1.85 6.21
N ALA A 52 -8.10 -2.80 5.27
CA ALA A 52 -9.31 -3.06 4.48
C ALA A 52 -10.53 -3.37 5.37
N GLY A 53 -10.33 -4.15 6.44
CA GLY A 53 -11.37 -4.45 7.42
C GLY A 53 -11.84 -3.22 8.20
N LEU A 54 -10.93 -2.29 8.50
CA LEU A 54 -11.26 -1.03 9.17
C LEU A 54 -12.06 -0.09 8.26
N ILE A 55 -11.68 0.00 6.98
CA ILE A 55 -12.33 0.91 6.01
C ILE A 55 -13.50 0.26 5.26
N LYS A 56 -13.92 -0.93 5.65
CA LYS A 56 -15.08 -1.65 5.08
C LYS A 56 -14.97 -1.84 3.56
N VAL A 57 -13.80 -2.27 3.09
CA VAL A 57 -13.57 -2.69 1.69
C VAL A 57 -13.66 -4.21 1.64
N SER A 58 -14.40 -4.74 0.67
CA SER A 58 -14.58 -6.19 0.51
C SER A 58 -13.29 -6.88 0.01
N ASP A 59 -13.17 -8.19 0.26
CA ASP A 59 -12.04 -8.99 -0.25
C ASP A 59 -11.92 -8.95 -1.77
N TRP A 60 -13.05 -8.91 -2.47
CA TRP A 60 -13.11 -8.80 -3.93
C TRP A 60 -12.56 -7.47 -4.42
N GLU A 61 -13.00 -6.36 -3.83
CA GLU A 61 -12.50 -5.02 -4.17
C GLU A 61 -11.01 -4.88 -3.85
N ARG A 62 -10.54 -5.46 -2.75
CA ARG A 62 -9.11 -5.51 -2.42
C ARG A 62 -8.31 -6.26 -3.48
N GLY A 63 -8.79 -7.41 -3.94
CA GLY A 63 -8.16 -8.20 -5.00
C GLY A 63 -8.14 -7.47 -6.34
N ALA A 64 -9.23 -6.79 -6.69
CA ALA A 64 -9.31 -5.96 -7.89
C ALA A 64 -8.35 -4.76 -7.82
N ALA A 65 -8.27 -4.08 -6.66
CA ALA A 65 -7.34 -2.99 -6.43
C ALA A 65 -5.88 -3.45 -6.52
N ARG A 66 -5.55 -4.64 -5.99
CA ARG A 66 -4.22 -5.24 -6.13
C ARG A 66 -3.84 -5.40 -7.60
N LYS A 67 -4.73 -5.99 -8.41
CA LYS A 67 -4.48 -6.20 -9.84
C LYS A 67 -4.18 -4.86 -10.55
N ARG A 68 -4.98 -3.83 -10.31
CA ARG A 68 -4.76 -2.49 -10.88
C ARG A 68 -3.44 -1.86 -10.41
N ALA A 69 -3.07 -2.05 -9.15
CA ALA A 69 -1.80 -1.56 -8.63
C ALA A 69 -0.59 -2.22 -9.30
N LEU A 70 -0.64 -3.53 -9.56
CA LEU A 70 0.40 -4.24 -10.33
C LEU A 70 0.48 -3.71 -11.77
N GLU A 71 -0.66 -3.62 -12.48
CA GLU A 71 -0.71 -3.08 -13.84
C GLU A 71 -0.11 -1.67 -13.92
N LYS A 72 -0.34 -0.84 -12.90
CA LYS A 72 0.20 0.52 -12.81
C LYS A 72 1.71 0.54 -12.54
N LEU A 73 2.23 -0.37 -11.73
CA LEU A 73 3.67 -0.50 -11.47
C LEU A 73 4.40 -1.00 -12.71
N GLU A 74 3.83 -1.97 -13.43
CA GLU A 74 4.33 -2.42 -14.73
C GLU A 74 4.39 -1.26 -15.74
N ALA A 75 3.37 -0.40 -15.77
CA ALA A 75 3.34 0.79 -16.63
C ALA A 75 4.29 1.92 -16.19
N THR A 76 4.72 1.94 -14.92
CA THR A 76 5.67 2.96 -14.39
C THR A 76 7.12 2.51 -14.53
N THR A 77 7.35 1.20 -14.72
CA THR A 77 8.68 0.60 -14.85
C THR A 77 9.17 0.64 -16.30
N GLU A 78 9.50 1.83 -16.78
CA GLU A 78 10.57 2.01 -17.79
C GLU A 78 11.93 1.88 -17.07
N PRO A 79 12.98 1.32 -17.71
CA PRO A 79 13.97 0.50 -17.02
C PRO A 79 14.87 1.36 -16.12
N ALA A 80 14.90 1.02 -14.84
CA ALA A 80 16.00 1.44 -13.96
C ALA A 80 17.31 0.90 -14.55
N GLY A 81 18.08 1.78 -15.20
CA GLY A 81 19.41 1.49 -15.71
C GLY A 81 20.34 0.94 -14.60
N PRO A 82 21.40 0.19 -14.96
CA PRO A 82 22.21 -0.55 -14.00
C PRO A 82 23.11 0.42 -13.24
N ALA A 83 22.71 0.83 -12.04
CA ALA A 83 23.51 1.78 -11.26
C ALA A 83 23.37 1.56 -9.76
N LEU A 84 23.74 0.37 -9.27
CA LEU A 84 24.38 0.23 -7.95
C LEU A 84 25.54 -0.77 -8.05
N LEU A 85 26.54 -0.40 -8.85
CA LEU A 85 27.92 -0.85 -8.61
C LEU A 85 28.36 -0.24 -7.27
N HIS A 86 28.36 -1.06 -6.24
CA HIS A 86 29.34 -1.07 -5.16
C HIS A 86 30.70 -0.50 -5.62
N ALA A 87 30.91 0.80 -5.47
CA ALA A 87 32.24 1.37 -5.56
C ALA A 87 33.02 0.92 -4.31
N PRO A 88 34.17 0.23 -4.43
CA PRO A 88 35.03 0.03 -3.28
C PRO A 88 35.51 1.40 -2.80
N LEU A 89 35.36 1.64 -1.50
CA LEU A 89 35.99 2.76 -0.81
C LEU A 89 37.50 2.60 -0.93
N THR A 90 38.08 3.21 -1.96
CA THR A 90 39.53 3.42 -2.06
C THR A 90 39.81 4.90 -1.86
N CYS A 91 40.23 5.25 -0.65
CA CYS A 91 41.36 6.14 -0.39
C CYS A 91 41.94 5.79 0.98
#